data_AF-A0A3M8PAP5-F1
#
_entry.id   AF-A0A3M8PAP5-F1
#
_cell.length_a   1.000
_cell.length_b   1.000
_cell.length_c   1.000
_cell.angle_alpha   90.00
_cell.angle_beta   90.00
_cell.angle_gamma   90.00
#
_symmetry.space_group_name_H-M   'P 1'
#
loop_
_entity.id
_entity.type
_entity.pdbx_description
1 polymer ?
#
loop_
_entity_poly.entity_id
_entity_poly.type
_entity_poly.pdbx_seq_one_letter_code
_entity_poly.pdbx_strand_id
1 'polypeptide(L)' 'MSKIPEEILSKLADAEQAGINMKSPKAVVTHMLAQGEKESILFFYKPGTIDFDFDKYDYAVKEMRQRKN' A
#
# COMPACT_ATOMS: atom_id res chain seq x y z
N MET A 1 -0.66 -9.53 12.98
CA MET A 1 -0.43 -9.59 11.52
C MET A 1 1.05 -9.82 11.29
N SER A 2 1.41 -10.55 10.23
CA SER A 2 2.81 -10.68 9.79
C SER A 2 3.38 -9.30 9.44
N LYS A 3 4.68 -9.10 9.63
CA LYS A 3 5.38 -7.84 9.34
C LYS A 3 5.11 -7.41 7.90
N ILE A 4 4.77 -6.13 7.67
CA ILE A 4 4.61 -5.60 6.30
C ILE A 4 5.98 -5.61 5.61
N PRO A 5 6.08 -6.13 4.37
CA PRO A 5 7.34 -6.13 3.63
C PRO A 5 7.86 -4.69 3.45
N GLU A 6 9.18 -4.52 3.55
CA GLU A 6 9.81 -3.18 3.47
C GLU A 6 9.58 -2.52 2.12
N GLU A 7 9.54 -3.30 1.05
CA GLU A 7 9.20 -2.84 -0.29
C GLU A 7 7.82 -2.17 -0.32
N ILE A 8 6.79 -2.78 0.29
CA ILE A 8 5.45 -2.21 0.36
C ILE A 8 5.45 -0.88 1.12
N LEU A 9 6.18 -0.81 2.23
CA LEU A 9 6.31 0.43 3.00
C LEU A 9 7.02 1.52 2.20
N SER A 10 8.05 1.17 1.41
CA SER A 10 8.73 2.10 0.51
C SER A 10 7.77 2.64 -0.55
N LYS A 11 6.99 1.78 -1.22
CA LYS A 11 6.02 2.22 -2.24
C LYS A 11 4.94 3.13 -1.68
N LEU A 12 4.46 2.85 -0.47
CA LEU A 12 3.52 3.72 0.23
C LEU A 12 4.15 5.08 0.55
N ALA A 13 5.43 5.09 0.94
CA ALA A 13 6.16 6.32 1.23
C ALA A 13 6.36 7.16 -0.03
N ASP A 14 6.71 6.53 -1.15
CA ASP A 14 6.85 7.17 -2.46
C ASP A 14 5.51 7.79 -2.91
N ALA A 15 4.39 7.08 -2.74
CA ALA A 15 3.06 7.60 -3.02
C ALA A 15 2.70 8.81 -2.13
N GLU A 16 3.02 8.76 -0.83
CA GLU A 16 2.80 9.89 0.09
C GLU A 16 3.66 11.10 -0.30
N GLN A 17 4.93 10.88 -0.67
CA GLN A 17 5.84 11.93 -1.15
C GLN A 17 5.38 12.55 -2.48
N ALA A 18 4.78 11.75 -3.36
CA ALA A 18 4.17 12.20 -4.61
C ALA A 18 2.84 12.97 -4.41
N GLY A 19 2.41 13.19 -3.15
CA GLY A 19 1.18 13.92 -2.82
C GLY A 19 -0.09 13.11 -3.08
N ILE A 20 -0.01 11.79 -3.20
CA ILE A 20 -1.18 10.93 -3.40
C ILE A 20 -2.03 10.91 -2.12
N ASN A 21 -3.35 10.93 -2.30
CA ASN A 21 -4.28 10.82 -1.19
C ASN A 21 -4.25 9.42 -0.58
N MET A 22 -3.48 9.25 0.50
CA MET A 22 -3.35 7.99 1.26
C MET A 22 -4.63 7.54 1.98
N LYS A 23 -5.71 8.35 1.98
CA LYS A 23 -7.04 7.93 2.45
C LYS A 23 -7.86 7.25 1.34
N SER A 24 -7.37 7.27 0.10
CA SER A 24 -8.00 6.63 -1.04
C SER A 24 -7.11 5.47 -1.49
N PRO A 25 -7.41 4.23 -1.07
CA PRO A 25 -6.70 3.05 -1.54
C PRO A 25 -6.67 2.98 -3.07
N LYS A 26 -7.77 3.39 -3.72
CA LYS A 26 -7.86 3.52 -5.17
C LYS A 26 -6.80 4.45 -5.76
N ALA A 27 -6.56 5.61 -5.16
CA ALA A 27 -5.57 6.57 -5.66
C ALA A 27 -4.16 6.01 -5.54
N VAL A 28 -3.84 5.37 -4.41
CA VAL A 28 -2.53 4.73 -4.19
C VAL A 28 -2.31 3.55 -5.14
N VAL A 29 -3.29 2.66 -5.28
CA VAL A 29 -3.22 1.54 -6.23
C VAL A 29 -3.06 2.05 -7.66
N THR A 30 -3.76 3.12 -8.04
CA THR A 30 -3.63 3.73 -9.39
C THR A 30 -2.21 4.27 -9.62
N HIS A 31 -1.63 4.93 -8.62
CA HIS A 31 -0.25 5.42 -8.68
C HIS A 31 0.77 4.28 -8.82
N MET A 32 0.65 3.25 -7.99
CA MET A 32 1.51 2.05 -8.06
C MET A 32 1.36 1.35 -9.42
N LEU A 33 0.14 1.26 -9.95
CA LEU A 33 -0.13 0.62 -11.23
C LEU A 33 0.55 1.38 -12.38
N ALA A 34 0.56 2.72 -12.33
CA ALA A 34 1.24 3.56 -13.30
C ALA A 34 2.77 3.37 -13.29
N GLN A 35 3.34 2.90 -12.17
CA GLN A 35 4.75 2.55 -12.03
C GLN A 35 5.08 1.10 -12.43
N GLY A 36 4.07 0.29 -12.79
CA GLY A 36 4.26 -1.12 -13.13
C GLY A 36 4.28 -2.07 -11.93
N GLU A 37 3.94 -1.59 -10.73
CA GLU A 37 4.06 -2.29 -9.44
C GLU A 37 2.93 -3.31 -9.18
N LYS A 38 2.75 -4.25 -10.12
CA LYS A 38 1.63 -5.20 -10.08
C LYS A 38 1.68 -6.15 -8.88
N GLU A 39 2.87 -6.67 -8.55
CA GLU A 39 3.03 -7.61 -7.42
C GLU A 39 2.79 -6.90 -6.07
N SER A 40 3.31 -5.69 -5.93
CA SER A 40 3.10 -4.83 -4.76
C SER A 40 1.62 -4.51 -4.53
N ILE A 41 0.82 -4.35 -5.60
CA ILE A 41 -0.64 -4.16 -5.49
C ILE A 41 -1.34 -5.42 -4.96
N LEU A 42 -0.94 -6.61 -5.43
CA LEU A 42 -1.55 -7.89 -5.02
C LEU A 42 -1.41 -8.16 -3.52
N PHE A 43 -0.40 -7.59 -2.86
CA PHE A 43 -0.25 -7.65 -1.41
C PHE A 43 -1.51 -7.21 -0.65
N PHE A 44 -2.23 -6.21 -1.18
CA PHE A 44 -3.44 -5.66 -0.58
C PHE A 44 -4.71 -6.44 -0.90
N TYR A 45 -4.62 -7.58 -1.60
CA TYR A 45 -5.76 -8.44 -1.84
C TYR A 45 -5.76 -9.62 -0.88
N LYS A 46 -6.94 -10.15 -0.55
CA LYS A 46 -7.04 -11.36 0.26
C LYS A 46 -6.61 -12.57 -0.58
N PRO A 47 -5.82 -13.50 -0.01
CA PRO A 47 -5.30 -14.65 -0.75
C PRO A 47 -6.39 -15.44 -1.47
N GLY A 48 -6.19 -15.73 -2.75
CA GLY A 48 -7.14 -16.52 -3.56
C GLY A 48 -8.44 -15.79 -3.91
N THR A 49 -8.51 -14.48 -3.73
CA THR A 49 -9.70 -13.67 -4.02
C THR A 49 -9.36 -12.41 -4.81
N ILE A 50 -10.40 -11.74 -5.30
CA ILE A 50 -10.33 -10.39 -5.87
C ILE A 50 -10.72 -9.30 -4.85
N ASP A 51 -10.88 -9.68 -3.57
CA ASP A 51 -11.31 -8.77 -2.52
C ASP A 51 -10.11 -7.96 -2.02
N PHE A 52 -10.25 -6.64 -2.09
CA PHE A 52 -9.28 -5.74 -1.49
C PHE A 52 -9.40 -5.79 0.04
N ASP A 53 -8.26 -5.87 0.70
CA ASP A 53 -8.12 -5.93 2.15
C ASP A 53 -7.83 -4.51 2.68
N PHE A 54 -8.91 -3.77 2.94
CA PHE A 54 -8.83 -2.40 3.45
C PHE A 54 -8.14 -2.32 4.82
N ASP A 55 -8.38 -3.30 5.70
CA ASP A 55 -7.75 -3.35 7.02
C ASP A 55 -6.24 -3.53 6.90
N LYS A 56 -5.79 -4.40 5.99
CA LYS A 56 -4.36 -4.57 5.70
C LYS A 56 -3.75 -3.30 5.11
N TYR A 57 -4.44 -2.62 4.20
CA TYR A 57 -3.98 -1.35 3.66
C TYR A 57 -3.82 -0.29 4.74
N ASP A 58 -4.85 -0.08 5.56
CA ASP A 58 -4.82 0.92 6.65
C ASP A 58 -3.73 0.62 7.67
N TYR A 59 -3.55 -0.66 8.00
CA TYR A 59 -2.46 -1.11 8.86
C TYR A 59 -1.08 -0.81 8.23
N ALA A 60 -0.88 -1.09 6.94
CA ALA A 60 0.38 -0.81 6.24
C ALA A 60 0.69 0.69 6.16
N VAL A 61 -0.31 1.54 5.89
CA VAL A 61 -0.16 3.01 5.89
C VAL A 61 0.21 3.50 7.29
N LYS A 62 -0.43 2.97 8.34
CA LYS A 62 -0.12 3.31 9.72
C LYS A 62 1.31 2.90 10.09
N GLU A 63 1.72 1.68 9.75
CA GLU A 63 3.06 1.18 10.02
C GLU A 63 4.13 2.01 9.29
N MET A 64 3.91 2.35 8.01
CA MET A 64 4.80 3.24 7.26
C MET A 64 5.00 4.58 7.98
N ARG A 65 3.92 5.22 8.44
CA ARG A 65 4.00 6.50 9.16
C ARG A 65 4.70 6.38 10.51
N GLN A 66 4.51 5.28 11.22
CA GLN A 66 5.19 5.03 12.50
C GLN A 66 6.69 4.86 12.33
N ARG A 67 7.17 4.31 11.21
CA ARG A 67 8.61 4.17 10.93
C ARG A 67 9.27 5.45 10.41
N LYS A 68 8.47 6.43 9.96
CA LYS A 68 8.94 7.73 9.47
C LYS A 68 9.16 8.76 10.59
N ASN A 69 8.53 8.54 11.75
CA ASN A 69 8.70 9.31 12.99
C ASN A 69 9.80 8.70 13.86
#